data_AF-A0AA90ZK16-F1
#
_entry.id   AF-A0AA90ZK16-F1
#
_cell.length_a   1.000
_cell.length_b   1.000
_cell.length_c   1.000
_cell.angle_alpha   90.00
_cell.angle_beta   90.00
_cell.angle_gamma   90.00
#
_symmetry.space_group_name_H-M   'P 1'
#
loop_
_entity.id
_entity.type
_entity.pdbx_description
1 polymer ?
#
loop_
_entity_poly.entity_id
_entity_poly.type
_entity_poly.pdbx_seq_one_letter_code
_entity_poly.pdbx_strand_id
1 'polypeptide(L)'
;LIWATVSMYFFYYGGWRECVSPEVAQQFIAQVDGGKSLIQNFDAPTVVKIVCSSWLGVAGGVLALLGVVAAPITSGDTALRSARLIIAEAIGLEQRAMRRRLYICVPLFAVTMGILVWQMENPDGFNVIWQYFGWANQTLSVFTLWTLTVYLVQRKKPFIITLVPALLMTVVCSTFLLLSPMALALSEPVAYTGSVIILVVALVWFFAWYRKNMKINNSNT
;
A
#
# COMPACT_ATOMS: atom_id res chain seq x y z
N LEU A 1 13.44 -2.07 3.12
CA LEU A 1 14.22 -2.21 4.37
C LEU A 1 15.39 -1.23 4.45
N ILE A 2 16.31 -1.19 3.46
CA ILE A 2 17.49 -0.30 3.49
C ILE A 2 17.13 1.20 3.58
N TRP A 3 16.16 1.68 2.81
CA TRP A 3 15.71 3.08 2.86
C TRP A 3 15.05 3.47 4.18
N ALA A 4 14.31 2.55 4.80
CA ALA A 4 13.71 2.77 6.11
C ALA A 4 14.79 2.84 7.20
N THR A 5 15.82 1.98 7.14
CA THR A 5 16.96 2.03 8.06
C THR A 5 17.80 3.29 7.86
N VAL A 6 18.04 3.73 6.61
CA VAL A 6 18.77 4.98 6.33
C VAL A 6 17.97 6.19 6.82
N SER A 7 16.66 6.23 6.58
CA SER A 7 15.79 7.30 7.08
C SER A 7 15.72 7.30 8.62
N MET A 8 15.65 6.13 9.24
CA MET A 8 15.67 6.00 10.70
C MET A 8 17.01 6.46 11.28
N TYR A 9 18.13 6.08 10.68
CA TYR A 9 19.46 6.57 11.06
C TYR A 9 19.58 8.10 10.91
N PHE A 10 19.14 8.63 9.77
CA PHE A 10 19.21 10.05 9.46
C PHE A 10 18.37 10.90 10.42
N PHE A 11 17.12 10.51 10.70
CA PHE A 11 16.19 11.30 11.51
C PHE A 11 16.24 10.99 13.02
N TYR A 12 16.46 9.74 13.43
CA TYR A 12 16.37 9.34 14.85
C TYR A 12 17.73 9.14 15.52
N TYR A 13 18.77 8.73 14.78
CA TYR A 13 20.09 8.47 15.35
C TYR A 13 21.08 9.64 15.15
N GLY A 14 20.59 10.80 14.71
CA GLY A 14 21.41 12.00 14.57
C GLY A 14 22.34 12.00 13.36
N GLY A 15 22.19 11.06 12.42
CA GLY A 15 23.02 10.99 11.21
C GLY A 15 22.98 12.25 10.34
N TRP A 16 21.93 13.07 10.46
CA TRP A 16 21.87 14.39 9.84
C TRP A 16 23.01 15.32 10.26
N ARG A 17 23.54 15.21 11.49
CA ARG A 17 24.64 16.06 11.99
C ARG A 17 25.97 15.79 11.28
N GLU A 18 26.12 14.57 10.76
CA GLU A 18 27.33 14.12 10.08
C GLU A 18 27.26 14.33 8.57
N CYS A 19 26.05 14.32 8.00
CA CYS A 19 25.85 14.39 6.55
C CYS A 19 25.53 15.79 6.01
N VAL A 20 25.17 16.73 6.88
CA VAL A 20 24.72 18.10 6.52
C VAL A 20 25.84 19.12 6.80
N SER A 21 26.01 20.12 5.93
CA SER A 21 27.02 21.17 6.15
C SER A 21 26.70 22.06 7.36
N PRO A 22 27.72 22.66 8.03
CA PRO A 22 27.54 23.43 9.27
C PRO A 22 26.53 24.59 9.16
N GLU A 23 26.46 25.23 7.98
CA GLU A 23 25.55 26.34 7.67
C GLU A 23 24.08 25.88 7.65
N VAL A 24 23.80 24.73 7.04
CA VAL A 24 22.45 24.17 6.97
C VAL A 24 22.09 23.56 8.32
N ALA A 25 23.05 22.97 9.05
CA ALA A 25 22.87 22.54 10.44
C ALA A 25 22.47 23.69 11.39
N GLN A 26 23.01 24.90 11.20
CA GLN A 26 22.61 26.09 11.95
C GLN A 26 21.22 26.59 11.56
N GLN A 27 20.86 26.56 10.28
CA GLN A 27 19.47 26.82 9.84
C GLN A 27 18.49 25.77 10.39
N PHE A 28 18.92 24.50 10.55
CA PHE A 28 18.12 23.45 11.18
C PHE A 28 17.92 23.71 12.67
N ILE A 29 18.98 23.99 13.43
CA ILE A 29 18.88 24.23 14.88
C ILE A 29 18.02 25.49 15.17
N ALA A 30 18.13 26.52 14.35
CA ALA A 30 17.33 27.74 14.46
C ALA A 30 15.84 27.54 14.12
N GLN A 31 15.48 26.51 13.34
CA GLN A 31 14.10 26.21 12.93
C GLN A 31 13.43 25.11 13.77
N VAL A 32 14.21 24.27 14.46
CA VAL A 32 13.69 23.25 15.40
C VAL A 32 12.98 23.91 16.60
N ASP A 33 13.36 25.14 16.97
CA ASP A 33 12.70 25.93 18.02
C ASP A 33 11.30 26.45 17.60
N GLY A 34 10.94 26.36 16.31
CA GLY A 34 9.67 26.82 15.74
C GLY A 34 8.58 25.75 15.58
N GLY A 35 8.80 24.53 16.10
CA GLY A 35 7.76 23.48 16.17
C GLY A 35 7.52 22.67 14.88
N LYS A 36 8.34 22.81 13.84
CA LYS A 36 8.29 21.92 12.65
C LYS A 36 9.22 20.73 12.84
N SER A 37 8.72 19.51 12.59
CA SER A 37 9.49 18.28 12.74
C SER A 37 10.51 18.10 11.60
N LEU A 38 11.64 17.44 11.87
CA LEU A 38 12.73 17.18 10.91
C LEU A 38 12.26 16.57 9.57
N ILE A 39 11.14 15.86 9.59
CA ILE A 39 10.54 15.17 8.44
C ILE A 39 9.89 16.16 7.45
N GLN A 40 9.44 17.33 7.92
CA GLN A 40 8.77 18.32 7.06
C GLN A 40 9.74 19.23 6.29
N ASN A 41 11.01 19.28 6.68
CA ASN A 41 12.00 20.17 6.06
C ASN A 41 12.78 19.53 4.90
N PHE A 42 12.74 18.21 4.75
CA PHE A 42 13.48 17.53 3.69
C PHE A 42 12.57 16.69 2.81
N ASP A 43 12.53 17.02 1.53
CA ASP A 43 11.97 16.15 0.52
C ASP A 43 12.83 14.87 0.38
N ALA A 44 12.20 13.73 0.13
CA ALA A 44 12.86 12.42 0.11
C ALA A 44 14.11 12.40 -0.82
N PRO A 45 14.08 12.94 -2.06
CA PRO A 45 15.25 12.96 -2.95
C PRO A 45 16.40 13.79 -2.39
N THR A 46 16.10 14.84 -1.63
CA THR A 46 17.09 15.74 -1.03
C THR A 46 17.85 15.04 0.10
N VAL A 47 17.15 14.29 0.96
CA VAL A 47 17.80 13.47 2.02
C VAL A 47 18.76 12.47 1.40
N VAL A 48 18.32 11.76 0.36
CA VAL A 48 19.13 10.76 -0.33
C VAL A 48 20.38 11.39 -0.94
N LYS A 49 20.22 12.53 -1.63
CA LYS A 49 21.36 13.24 -2.23
C LYS A 49 22.39 13.64 -1.16
N ILE A 50 21.95 14.19 -0.02
CA ILE A 50 22.84 14.62 1.06
C ILE A 50 23.60 13.45 1.66
N VAL A 51 22.92 12.35 1.98
CA VAL A 51 23.55 11.15 2.56
C VAL A 51 24.55 10.53 1.56
N CYS A 52 24.14 10.33 0.30
CA CYS A 52 25.00 9.73 -0.71
C CYS A 52 26.17 10.64 -1.10
N SER A 53 25.99 11.97 -1.11
CA SER A 53 27.09 12.91 -1.32
C SER A 53 28.09 12.93 -0.17
N SER A 54 27.63 12.77 1.08
CA SER A 54 28.52 12.69 2.23
C SER A 54 29.34 11.39 2.26
N TRP A 55 28.76 10.27 1.85
CA TRP A 55 29.41 8.95 1.93
C TRP A 55 30.23 8.58 0.68
N LEU A 56 29.75 8.95 -0.51
CA LEU A 56 30.36 8.58 -1.80
C LEU A 56 30.86 9.79 -2.62
N GLY A 57 30.78 11.00 -2.07
CA GLY A 57 31.13 12.23 -2.78
C GLY A 57 30.09 12.66 -3.83
N VAL A 58 30.41 13.71 -4.60
CA VAL A 58 29.48 14.34 -5.56
C VAL A 58 28.94 13.33 -6.59
N ALA A 59 29.79 12.41 -7.07
CA ALA A 59 29.39 11.37 -8.02
C ALA A 59 28.32 10.42 -7.45
N GLY A 60 28.44 10.05 -6.16
CA GLY A 60 27.45 9.22 -5.47
C GLY A 60 26.09 9.91 -5.29
N GLY A 61 26.09 11.21 -5.00
CA GLY A 61 24.86 11.99 -4.88
C GLY A 61 24.09 12.13 -6.21
N VAL A 62 24.81 12.29 -7.33
CA VAL A 62 24.19 12.36 -8.67
C VAL A 62 23.57 11.02 -9.06
N LEU A 63 24.30 9.91 -8.86
CA LEU A 63 23.78 8.57 -9.14
C LEU A 63 22.56 8.22 -8.27
N ALA A 64 22.58 8.61 -7.00
CA ALA A 64 21.46 8.35 -6.10
C ALA A 64 20.20 9.15 -6.50
N LEU A 65 20.35 10.40 -6.92
CA LEU A 65 19.24 11.21 -7.43
C LEU A 65 18.63 10.60 -8.71
N LEU A 66 19.47 10.14 -9.64
CA LEU A 66 19.00 9.45 -10.84
C LEU A 66 18.22 8.17 -10.50
N GLY A 67 18.70 7.39 -9.51
CA GLY A 67 17.99 6.19 -9.04
C GLY A 67 16.63 6.51 -8.40
N VAL A 68 16.57 7.52 -7.54
CA VAL A 68 15.34 7.92 -6.84
C VAL A 68 14.28 8.46 -7.82
N VAL A 69 14.68 9.12 -8.90
CA VAL A 69 13.75 9.64 -9.91
C VAL A 69 13.38 8.55 -10.95
N ALA A 70 14.33 7.71 -11.36
CA ALA A 70 14.07 6.68 -12.38
C ALA A 70 13.21 5.52 -11.87
N ALA A 71 13.32 5.14 -10.60
CA ALA A 71 12.59 4.00 -10.04
C ALA A 71 11.05 4.21 -10.00
N PRO A 72 10.52 5.37 -9.59
CA PRO A 72 9.09 5.67 -9.69
C PRO A 72 8.57 5.70 -11.12
N ILE A 73 9.37 6.22 -12.08
CA ILE A 73 8.97 6.27 -13.49
C ILE A 73 8.79 4.85 -14.05
N THR A 74 9.79 4.00 -13.87
CA THR A 74 9.77 2.61 -14.36
C THR A 74 8.70 1.76 -13.65
N SER A 75 8.51 1.96 -12.35
CA SER A 75 7.43 1.32 -11.59
C SER A 75 6.06 1.81 -12.05
N GLY A 76 5.92 3.11 -12.35
CA GLY A 76 4.71 3.73 -12.87
C GLY A 76 4.32 3.19 -14.26
N ASP A 77 5.26 3.09 -15.18
CA ASP A 77 5.03 2.47 -16.50
C ASP A 77 4.59 1.01 -16.38
N THR A 78 5.21 0.27 -15.46
CA THR A 78 4.83 -1.13 -15.15
C THR A 78 3.41 -1.20 -14.57
N ALA A 79 3.05 -0.26 -13.69
CA ALA A 79 1.73 -0.18 -13.10
C ALA A 79 0.65 0.17 -14.13
N LEU A 80 0.88 1.16 -15.00
CA LEU A 80 -0.05 1.54 -16.07
C LEU A 80 -0.28 0.41 -17.07
N ARG A 81 0.79 -0.32 -17.42
CA ARG A 81 0.68 -1.51 -18.27
C ARG A 81 -0.17 -2.59 -17.61
N SER A 82 0.04 -2.84 -16.31
CA SER A 82 -0.70 -3.86 -15.55
C SER A 82 -2.17 -3.47 -15.37
N ALA A 83 -2.45 -2.21 -15.05
CA ALA A 83 -3.80 -1.68 -14.92
C ALA A 83 -4.60 -1.85 -16.23
N ARG A 84 -3.98 -1.57 -17.38
CA ARG A 84 -4.62 -1.81 -18.69
C ARG A 84 -5.01 -3.28 -18.90
N LEU A 85 -4.14 -4.21 -18.51
CA LEU A 85 -4.43 -5.65 -18.61
C LEU A 85 -5.64 -6.03 -17.75
N ILE A 86 -5.64 -5.62 -16.48
CA ILE A 86 -6.74 -5.87 -15.54
C ILE A 86 -8.06 -5.30 -16.06
N ILE A 87 -8.06 -4.06 -16.56
CA ILE A 87 -9.27 -3.41 -17.09
C ILE A 87 -9.79 -4.14 -18.32
N ALA A 88 -8.90 -4.57 -19.23
CA ALA A 88 -9.35 -5.30 -20.42
C ALA A 88 -9.91 -6.68 -20.09
N GLU A 89 -9.33 -7.37 -19.10
CA GLU A 89 -9.86 -8.63 -18.59
C GLU A 89 -11.25 -8.43 -17.96
N ALA A 90 -11.45 -7.35 -17.20
CA ALA A 90 -12.73 -7.02 -16.59
C ALA A 90 -13.84 -6.69 -17.62
N ILE A 91 -13.48 -6.02 -18.73
CA ILE A 91 -14.43 -5.64 -19.81
C ILE A 91 -14.53 -6.76 -20.88
N GLY A 92 -13.70 -7.80 -20.81
CA GLY A 92 -13.68 -8.90 -21.79
C GLY A 92 -13.20 -8.47 -23.19
N LEU A 93 -12.41 -7.39 -23.30
CA LEU A 93 -11.95 -6.86 -24.58
C LEU A 93 -10.62 -7.50 -25.00
N GLU A 94 -10.61 -8.16 -26.16
CA GLU A 94 -9.37 -8.70 -26.72
C GLU A 94 -8.38 -7.59 -27.11
N GLN A 95 -7.22 -7.56 -26.44
CA GLN A 95 -6.14 -6.57 -26.63
C GLN A 95 -5.27 -6.77 -27.90
N ARG A 96 -5.80 -7.43 -28.93
CA ARG A 96 -5.02 -7.79 -30.14
C ARG A 96 -4.76 -6.57 -31.05
N ALA A 97 -5.71 -5.65 -31.14
CA ALA A 97 -5.64 -4.48 -32.03
C ALA A 97 -5.15 -3.21 -31.31
N MET A 98 -4.25 -2.43 -31.94
CA MET A 98 -3.71 -1.17 -31.41
C MET A 98 -4.81 -0.16 -31.04
N ARG A 99 -5.88 -0.08 -31.84
CA ARG A 99 -7.03 0.82 -31.57
C ARG A 99 -7.71 0.49 -30.23
N ARG A 100 -7.92 -0.79 -29.92
CA ARG A 100 -8.53 -1.24 -28.66
C ARG A 100 -7.64 -0.96 -27.45
N ARG A 101 -6.31 -1.02 -27.64
CA ARG A 101 -5.33 -0.63 -26.61
C ARG A 101 -5.44 0.86 -26.29
N LEU A 102 -5.54 1.70 -27.32
CA LEU A 102 -5.63 3.15 -27.15
C LEU A 102 -6.92 3.57 -26.43
N TYR A 103 -8.05 2.92 -26.73
CA TYR A 103 -9.32 3.19 -26.05
C TYR A 103 -9.29 2.96 -24.54
N ILE A 104 -8.48 2.02 -24.05
CA ILE A 104 -8.31 1.78 -22.61
C ILE A 104 -7.19 2.66 -22.04
N CYS A 105 -6.10 2.84 -22.79
CA CYS A 105 -4.96 3.64 -22.36
C CYS A 105 -5.30 5.12 -22.18
N VAL A 106 -6.00 5.76 -23.13
CA VAL A 106 -6.24 7.21 -23.09
C VAL A 106 -7.05 7.63 -21.87
N PRO A 107 -8.19 6.98 -21.54
CA PRO A 107 -8.91 7.27 -20.31
C PRO A 107 -8.10 6.95 -19.05
N LEU A 108 -7.37 5.83 -19.05
CA LEU A 108 -6.52 5.44 -17.91
C LEU A 108 -5.45 6.51 -17.63
N PHE A 109 -4.74 6.97 -18.66
CA PHE A 109 -3.74 8.04 -18.53
C PHE A 109 -4.36 9.36 -18.08
N ALA A 110 -5.53 9.73 -18.60
CA ALA A 110 -6.22 10.94 -18.19
C ALA A 110 -6.60 10.91 -16.70
N VAL A 111 -7.11 9.78 -16.21
CA VAL A 111 -7.44 9.58 -14.78
C VAL A 111 -6.17 9.62 -13.93
N THR A 112 -5.11 8.91 -14.32
CA THR A 112 -3.85 8.92 -13.57
C THR A 112 -3.23 10.31 -13.51
N MET A 113 -3.25 11.06 -14.61
CA MET A 113 -2.80 12.46 -14.63
C MET A 113 -3.66 13.35 -13.74
N GLY A 114 -4.98 13.18 -13.76
CA GLY A 114 -5.89 13.94 -12.88
C GLY A 114 -5.60 13.69 -11.39
N ILE A 115 -5.40 12.43 -11.00
CA ILE A 115 -5.01 12.07 -9.63
C ILE A 115 -3.62 12.62 -9.29
N LEU A 116 -2.69 12.66 -10.26
CA LEU A 116 -1.35 13.21 -10.08
C LEU A 116 -1.36 14.73 -9.87
N VAL A 117 -2.16 15.47 -10.63
CA VAL A 117 -2.30 16.92 -10.42
C VAL A 117 -2.99 17.18 -9.08
N TRP A 118 -4.05 16.45 -8.77
CA TRP A 118 -4.77 16.57 -7.51
C TRP A 118 -3.87 16.31 -6.29
N GLN A 119 -3.02 15.27 -6.32
CA GLN A 119 -2.12 15.00 -5.19
C GLN A 119 -1.03 16.05 -5.01
N MET A 120 -0.63 16.74 -6.09
CA MET A 120 0.38 17.82 -6.01
C MET A 120 -0.23 19.12 -5.48
N GLU A 121 -1.51 19.37 -5.76
CA GLU A 121 -2.23 20.55 -5.31
C GLU A 121 -2.72 20.42 -3.85
N ASN A 122 -3.02 19.19 -3.40
CA ASN A 122 -3.49 18.92 -2.05
C ASN A 122 -2.33 18.54 -1.12
N PRO A 123 -2.06 19.28 -0.03
CA PRO A 123 -0.95 18.98 0.88
C PRO A 123 -1.07 17.60 1.56
N ASP A 124 -2.29 17.09 1.76
CA ASP A 124 -2.56 15.74 2.29
C ASP A 124 -2.81 14.68 1.21
N GLY A 125 -2.71 15.04 -0.08
CA GLY A 125 -3.07 14.16 -1.20
C GLY A 125 -2.26 12.85 -1.22
N PHE A 126 -0.96 12.93 -0.93
CA PHE A 126 -0.11 11.73 -0.82
C PHE A 126 -0.55 10.82 0.34
N ASN A 127 -0.86 11.37 1.51
CA ASN A 127 -1.29 10.60 2.67
C ASN A 127 -2.61 9.88 2.38
N VAL A 128 -3.54 10.56 1.71
CA VAL A 128 -4.81 9.97 1.25
C VAL A 128 -4.56 8.79 0.30
N ILE A 129 -3.76 8.97 -0.75
CA ILE A 129 -3.44 7.90 -1.71
C ILE A 129 -2.74 6.73 -1.01
N TRP A 130 -1.84 7.03 -0.07
CA TRP A 130 -1.11 6.03 0.69
C TRP A 130 -2.03 5.20 1.59
N GLN A 131 -3.02 5.83 2.22
CA GLN A 131 -4.05 5.12 2.97
C GLN A 131 -4.91 4.24 2.07
N TYR A 132 -5.28 4.73 0.87
CA TYR A 132 -5.95 3.92 -0.16
C TYR A 132 -5.17 2.66 -0.53
N PHE A 133 -3.88 2.83 -0.80
CA PHE A 133 -2.99 1.72 -1.08
C PHE A 133 -2.88 0.74 0.10
N GLY A 134 -2.80 1.27 1.33
CA GLY A 134 -2.74 0.47 2.55
C GLY A 134 -3.94 -0.46 2.72
N TRP A 135 -5.17 0.07 2.63
CA TRP A 135 -6.37 -0.76 2.83
C TRP A 135 -6.69 -1.66 1.64
N ALA A 136 -6.35 -1.26 0.41
CA ALA A 136 -6.47 -2.12 -0.76
C ALA A 136 -5.61 -3.40 -0.60
N ASN A 137 -4.37 -3.25 -0.11
CA ASN A 137 -3.49 -4.38 0.15
C ASN A 137 -3.97 -5.28 1.30
N GLN A 138 -4.54 -4.69 2.36
CA GLN A 138 -5.16 -5.45 3.44
C GLN A 138 -6.35 -6.27 2.92
N THR A 139 -7.21 -5.66 2.09
CA THR A 139 -8.37 -6.32 1.49
C THR A 139 -7.96 -7.47 0.57
N LEU A 140 -6.95 -7.26 -0.28
CA LEU A 140 -6.40 -8.32 -1.14
C LEU A 140 -5.85 -9.49 -0.31
N SER A 141 -5.21 -9.20 0.82
CA SER A 141 -4.70 -10.21 1.74
C SER A 141 -5.84 -11.04 2.34
N VAL A 142 -6.96 -10.41 2.72
CA VAL A 142 -8.16 -11.11 3.21
C VAL A 142 -8.68 -12.09 2.16
N PHE A 143 -8.91 -11.65 0.93
CA PHE A 143 -9.41 -12.53 -0.15
C PHE A 143 -8.44 -13.68 -0.46
N THR A 144 -7.14 -13.40 -0.47
CA THR A 144 -6.11 -14.41 -0.73
C THR A 144 -6.07 -15.47 0.38
N LEU A 145 -6.12 -15.06 1.65
CA LEU A 145 -6.12 -15.98 2.79
C LEU A 145 -7.39 -16.83 2.85
N TRP A 146 -8.55 -16.27 2.53
CA TRP A 146 -9.79 -17.05 2.42
C TRP A 146 -9.75 -18.05 1.27
N THR A 147 -9.20 -17.65 0.11
CA THR A 147 -9.00 -18.54 -1.04
C THR A 147 -8.06 -19.69 -0.71
N LEU A 148 -6.93 -19.40 -0.04
CA LEU A 148 -6.01 -20.43 0.46
C LEU A 148 -6.67 -21.36 1.47
N THR A 149 -7.50 -20.82 2.37
CA THR A 149 -8.24 -21.63 3.35
C THR A 149 -9.18 -22.61 2.66
N VAL A 150 -9.96 -22.15 1.68
CA VAL A 150 -10.83 -23.00 0.87
C VAL A 150 -10.03 -24.07 0.11
N TYR A 151 -8.90 -23.68 -0.48
CA TYR A 151 -8.01 -24.60 -1.19
C TYR A 151 -7.47 -25.71 -0.27
N LEU A 152 -7.01 -25.37 0.93
CA LEU A 152 -6.51 -26.36 1.90
C LEU A 152 -7.60 -27.29 2.41
N VAL A 153 -8.82 -26.79 2.61
CA VAL A 153 -9.99 -27.62 2.96
C VAL A 153 -10.26 -28.66 1.87
N GLN A 154 -10.30 -28.24 0.60
CA GLN A 154 -10.53 -29.16 -0.53
C GLN A 154 -9.43 -30.21 -0.66
N ARG A 155 -8.18 -29.85 -0.35
CA ARG A 155 -7.02 -30.77 -0.35
C ARG A 155 -6.90 -31.62 0.92
N LYS A 156 -7.86 -31.53 1.87
CA LYS A 156 -7.82 -32.23 3.18
C LYS A 156 -6.53 -31.97 3.98
N LYS A 157 -5.93 -30.78 3.81
CA LYS A 157 -4.73 -30.33 4.53
C LYS A 157 -5.12 -29.49 5.75
N PRO A 158 -4.22 -29.26 6.73
CA PRO A 158 -4.52 -28.44 7.90
C PRO A 158 -4.83 -26.98 7.51
N PHE A 159 -6.12 -26.67 7.34
CA PHE A 159 -6.62 -25.35 6.94
C PHE A 159 -6.62 -24.33 8.09
N ILE A 160 -6.43 -24.78 9.33
CA ILE A 160 -6.40 -23.92 10.53
C ILE A 160 -5.27 -22.88 10.42
N ILE A 161 -4.14 -23.27 9.80
CA ILE A 161 -2.95 -22.43 9.63
C ILE A 161 -3.28 -21.16 8.83
N THR A 162 -4.17 -21.25 7.84
CA THR A 162 -4.60 -20.08 7.05
C THR A 162 -5.88 -19.45 7.57
N LEU A 163 -6.73 -20.21 8.25
CA LEU A 163 -8.00 -19.74 8.79
C LEU A 163 -7.80 -18.71 9.90
N VAL A 164 -6.88 -18.94 10.84
CA VAL A 164 -6.62 -18.00 11.95
C VAL A 164 -6.13 -16.65 11.41
N PRO A 165 -5.11 -16.58 10.53
CA PRO A 165 -4.74 -15.32 9.87
C PRO A 165 -5.86 -14.71 9.03
N ALA A 166 -6.68 -15.50 8.33
CA ALA A 166 -7.78 -14.99 7.52
C ALA A 166 -8.82 -14.25 8.37
N LEU A 167 -9.22 -14.83 9.50
CA LEU A 167 -10.18 -14.25 10.42
C LEU A 167 -9.64 -12.97 11.07
N LEU A 168 -8.38 -12.99 11.53
CA LEU A 168 -7.73 -11.81 12.11
C LEU A 168 -7.67 -10.67 11.08
N MET A 169 -7.19 -10.96 9.86
CA MET A 169 -7.13 -9.96 8.80
C MET A 169 -8.52 -9.42 8.42
N THR A 170 -9.56 -10.26 8.48
CA THR A 170 -10.94 -9.83 8.23
C THR A 170 -11.40 -8.82 9.28
N VAL A 171 -11.08 -9.04 10.57
CA VAL A 171 -11.40 -8.08 11.64
C VAL A 171 -10.61 -6.79 11.51
N VAL A 172 -9.30 -6.87 11.25
CA VAL A 172 -8.45 -5.69 11.09
C VAL A 172 -8.93 -4.83 9.91
N CYS A 173 -9.17 -5.46 8.76
CA CYS A 173 -9.63 -4.77 7.55
C CYS A 173 -11.04 -4.18 7.72
N SER A 174 -11.98 -4.92 8.31
CA SER A 174 -13.35 -4.41 8.54
C SER A 174 -13.40 -3.28 9.55
N THR A 175 -12.63 -3.39 10.64
CA THR A 175 -12.50 -2.33 11.65
C THR A 175 -11.91 -1.07 11.02
N PHE A 176 -10.86 -1.21 10.20
CA PHE A 176 -10.27 -0.09 9.49
C PHE A 176 -11.27 0.57 8.52
N LEU A 177 -12.00 -0.21 7.73
CA LEU A 177 -13.00 0.33 6.80
C LEU A 177 -14.19 1.01 7.50
N LEU A 178 -14.57 0.52 8.69
CA LEU A 178 -15.66 1.13 9.47
C LEU A 178 -15.22 2.41 10.17
N LEU A 179 -14.01 2.43 10.74
CA LEU A 179 -13.44 3.60 11.44
C LEU A 179 -12.97 4.70 10.49
N SER A 180 -12.42 4.33 9.35
CA SER A 180 -11.69 5.27 8.51
C SER A 180 -12.64 6.39 8.05
N PRO A 181 -12.27 7.67 8.26
CA PRO A 181 -13.07 8.82 7.84
C PRO A 181 -13.24 8.89 6.31
N MET A 182 -12.44 8.12 5.58
CA MET A 182 -12.47 7.99 4.13
C MET A 182 -13.46 6.93 3.61
N ALA A 183 -13.94 6.05 4.49
CA ALA A 183 -14.87 4.98 4.14
C ALA A 183 -16.26 5.25 4.74
N LEU A 184 -16.54 4.74 5.93
CA LEU A 184 -17.85 4.88 6.57
C LEU A 184 -17.88 5.85 7.75
N ALA A 185 -16.71 6.29 8.26
CA ALA A 185 -16.58 7.28 9.33
C ALA A 185 -17.49 7.02 10.56
N LEU A 186 -17.65 5.74 10.94
CA LEU A 186 -18.48 5.36 12.08
C LEU A 186 -17.77 5.66 13.40
N SER A 187 -18.56 5.91 14.45
CA SER A 187 -18.02 6.05 15.80
C SER A 187 -17.33 4.76 16.25
N GLU A 188 -16.26 4.89 17.05
CA GLU A 188 -15.44 3.77 17.50
C GLU A 188 -16.26 2.58 18.06
N PRO A 189 -17.28 2.79 18.91
CA PRO A 189 -18.06 1.68 19.45
C PRO A 189 -18.84 0.93 18.36
N VAL A 190 -19.37 1.65 17.37
CA VAL A 190 -20.16 1.08 16.27
C VAL A 190 -19.26 0.36 15.28
N ALA A 191 -18.06 0.88 15.02
CA ALA A 191 -17.09 0.24 14.15
C ALA A 191 -16.55 -1.08 14.73
N TYR A 192 -16.22 -1.12 16.02
CA TYR A 192 -15.78 -2.36 16.69
C TYR A 192 -16.89 -3.40 16.80
N THR A 193 -18.12 -2.99 17.11
CA THR A 193 -19.26 -3.91 17.12
C THR A 193 -19.56 -4.43 15.71
N GLY A 194 -19.48 -3.58 14.70
CA GLY A 194 -19.63 -3.96 13.28
C GLY A 194 -18.58 -4.98 12.82
N SER A 195 -17.31 -4.81 13.19
CA SER A 195 -16.26 -5.76 12.80
C SER A 195 -16.40 -7.12 13.49
N VAL A 196 -16.88 -7.15 14.74
CA VAL A 196 -17.22 -8.40 15.44
C VAL A 196 -18.41 -9.09 14.76
N ILE A 197 -19.44 -8.35 14.35
CA ILE A 197 -20.56 -8.92 13.59
C ILE A 197 -20.06 -9.54 12.27
N ILE A 198 -19.20 -8.84 11.53
CA ILE A 198 -18.60 -9.34 10.29
C ILE A 198 -17.80 -10.62 10.53
N LEU A 199 -17.02 -10.69 11.62
CA LEU A 199 -16.31 -11.92 12.01
C LEU A 199 -17.27 -13.08 12.25
N VAL A 200 -18.34 -12.87 13.03
CA VAL A 200 -19.32 -13.90 13.34
C VAL A 200 -20.01 -14.39 12.07
N VAL A 201 -20.40 -13.48 11.18
CA VAL A 201 -20.99 -13.83 9.88
C VAL A 201 -20.02 -14.64 9.03
N ALA A 202 -18.75 -14.23 8.93
CA ALA A 202 -17.73 -14.95 8.17
C ALA A 202 -17.49 -16.36 8.72
N LEU A 203 -17.46 -16.52 10.05
CA LEU A 203 -17.35 -17.83 10.70
C LEU A 203 -18.57 -18.72 10.42
N VAL A 204 -19.78 -18.21 10.62
CA VAL A 204 -21.02 -18.96 10.38
C VAL A 204 -21.10 -19.40 8.93
N TRP A 205 -20.79 -18.50 8.00
CA TRP A 205 -20.79 -18.79 6.56
C TRP A 205 -19.76 -19.88 6.22
N PHE A 206 -18.54 -19.75 6.73
CA PHE A 206 -17.48 -20.73 6.50
C PHE A 206 -17.84 -22.12 7.05
N PHE A 207 -18.35 -22.21 8.28
CA PHE A 207 -18.75 -23.49 8.87
C PHE A 207 -19.97 -24.11 8.18
N ALA A 208 -20.94 -23.30 7.74
CA ALA A 208 -22.07 -23.79 6.95
C ALA A 208 -21.60 -24.38 5.61
N TRP A 209 -20.71 -23.66 4.91
CA TRP A 209 -20.09 -24.13 3.67
C TRP A 209 -19.23 -25.40 3.91
N TYR A 210 -18.44 -25.45 4.97
CA TYR A 210 -17.61 -26.59 5.34
C TYR A 210 -18.46 -27.85 5.60
N ARG A 211 -19.54 -27.72 6.39
CA ARG A 211 -20.48 -28.82 6.66
C ARG A 211 -21.15 -29.32 5.38
N LYS A 212 -21.54 -28.43 4.47
CA LYS A 212 -22.14 -28.80 3.18
C LYS A 212 -21.16 -29.60 2.31
N ASN A 213 -19.91 -29.15 2.20
CA ASN A 213 -18.90 -29.84 1.39
C ASN A 213 -18.50 -31.21 1.96
N MET A 214 -18.40 -31.33 3.29
CA MET A 214 -18.12 -32.61 3.95
C MET A 214 -19.25 -33.62 3.72
N LYS A 215 -20.52 -33.19 3.76
CA LYS A 215 -21.67 -34.07 3.45
C LYS A 215 -21.65 -34.58 2.01
N ILE A 216 -21.35 -33.72 1.04
CA ILE A 216 -21.27 -34.08 -0.39
C ILE A 216 -20.14 -35.08 -0.65
N ASN A 217 -18.98 -34.90 -0.03
CA ASN A 217 -17.87 -35.83 -0.20
C ASN A 217 -18.16 -37.21 0.41
N ASN A 218 -18.90 -37.29 1.51
CA ASN A 218 -19.27 -38.57 2.13
C ASN A 218 -20.42 -39.29 1.40
N SER A 219 -21.23 -38.60 0.58
CA SER A 219 -22.27 -39.26 -0.23
C SER A 219 -21.74 -39.81 -1.56
N ASN A 220 -20.56 -39.36 -1.99
CA ASN A 220 -19.92 -39.76 -3.24
C ASN A 220 -18.82 -40.83 -3.07
N THR A 221 -18.68 -41.36 -1.84
CA THR A 221 -17.80 -42.47 -1.46
C THR A 221 -18.66 -43.62 -0.97
#